data_AF-A0A081D9K9-F1
#
_entry.id   AF-A0A081D9K9-F1
#
_cell.length_a   1.000
_cell.length_b   1.000
_cell.length_c   1.000
_cell.angle_alpha   90.00
_cell.angle_beta   90.00
_cell.angle_gamma   90.00
#
_symmetry.space_group_name_H-M   'P 1'
#
loop_
_entity.id
_entity.type
_entity.pdbx_description
1 polymer ?
#
loop_
_entity_poly.entity_id
_entity_poly.type
_entity_poly.pdbx_seq_one_letter_code
_entity_poly.pdbx_strand_id
1 'polypeptide(L)'
;MAEKRSIKDLIDGLVDKDGIKTEVTVTLTNQTLTKIILALLASGATIVLVAHLTKNLFPNHQIVALQADIKSIKSTLKTQLK
;
A
#
# COMPACT_ATOMS: atom_id res chain seq x y z
N MET A 1 -5.44 10.10 63.11
CA MET A 1 -6.05 11.06 62.16
C MET A 1 -5.99 10.41 60.79
N ALA A 2 -7.12 9.90 60.30
CA ALA A 2 -7.17 9.19 59.02
C ALA A 2 -7.09 10.23 57.90
N GLU A 3 -5.93 10.29 57.24
CA GLU A 3 -5.70 11.17 56.10
C GLU A 3 -6.68 10.77 54.99
N LYS A 4 -7.70 11.60 54.78
CA LYS A 4 -8.78 11.38 53.83
C LYS A 4 -8.21 11.58 52.43
N ARG A 5 -7.54 10.55 51.88
CA ARG A 5 -7.00 10.58 50.51
C ARG A 5 -8.14 10.92 49.56
N SER A 6 -8.11 12.13 49.04
CA SER A 6 -9.15 12.65 48.16
C SER A 6 -9.02 11.94 46.82
N ILE A 7 -10.14 11.51 46.22
CA ILE A 7 -10.16 10.97 44.85
C ILE A 7 -9.52 11.98 43.87
N LYS A 8 -9.56 13.27 44.22
CA LYS A 8 -8.89 14.34 43.50
C LYS A 8 -7.36 14.18 43.45
N ASP A 9 -6.71 13.73 44.52
CA ASP A 9 -5.25 13.52 44.54
C ASP A 9 -4.84 12.31 43.71
N LEU A 10 -5.71 11.30 43.59
CA LEU A 10 -5.48 10.14 42.73
C LEU A 10 -5.64 10.49 41.25
N ILE A 11 -6.56 11.41 40.92
CA ILE A 11 -6.80 11.89 39.56
C ILE A 11 -5.73 12.90 39.13
N ASP A 12 -5.33 13.81 40.02
CA ASP A 12 -4.27 14.80 39.77
C ASP A 12 -2.89 14.12 39.55
N GLY A 13 -2.68 12.90 40.06
CA GLY A 13 -1.50 12.09 39.75
C GLY A 13 -1.50 11.45 38.35
N LEU A 14 -2.68 11.30 37.73
CA LEU A 14 -2.88 10.68 36.41
C LEU A 14 -2.99 11.71 35.28
N VAL A 15 -3.37 12.96 35.61
CA VAL A 15 -3.69 14.02 34.65
C VAL A 15 -2.84 15.24 34.96
N ASP A 16 -1.89 15.56 34.08
CA ASP A 16 -1.16 16.83 34.15
C ASP A 16 -1.93 17.90 33.35
N LYS A 17 -1.59 19.18 33.54
CA LYS A 17 -2.34 20.32 32.95
C LYS A 17 -2.47 20.30 31.42
N ASP A 18 -1.64 19.51 30.73
CA ASP A 18 -1.62 19.37 29.28
C ASP A 18 -2.08 17.98 28.77
N GLY A 19 -2.55 17.08 29.65
CA GLY A 19 -3.10 15.76 29.28
C GLY A 19 -2.74 14.61 30.23
N ILE A 20 -3.28 13.42 29.95
CA ILE A 20 -2.98 12.17 30.69
C ILE A 20 -1.49 11.82 30.50
N LYS A 21 -0.75 11.56 31.59
CA LYS A 21 0.63 11.03 31.55
C LYS A 21 0.66 9.59 31.03
N THR A 22 0.35 9.43 29.76
CA THR A 22 0.52 8.18 29.03
C THR A 22 1.51 8.42 27.91
N GLU A 23 2.79 8.39 28.25
CA GLU A 23 3.82 8.11 27.25
C GLU A 23 3.56 6.69 26.75
N VAL A 24 2.87 6.58 25.60
CA VAL A 24 2.63 5.29 24.97
C VAL A 24 3.93 4.87 24.28
N THR A 25 4.84 4.27 25.05
CA THR A 25 6.04 3.64 24.49
C THR A 25 5.63 2.36 23.78
N VAL A 26 5.55 2.41 22.45
CA VAL A 26 5.33 1.21 21.64
C VAL A 26 6.64 0.44 21.52
N THR A 27 6.82 -0.57 22.37
CA THR A 27 7.98 -1.47 22.28
C THR A 27 7.77 -2.46 21.13
N LEU A 28 8.40 -2.22 19.99
CA LEU A 28 8.48 -3.21 18.93
C LEU A 28 9.51 -4.27 19.31
N THR A 29 9.05 -5.50 19.53
CA THR A 29 9.95 -6.65 19.67
C THR A 29 10.64 -6.94 18.33
N ASN A 30 11.81 -7.59 18.36
CA ASN A 30 12.50 -8.05 17.15
C ASN A 30 11.57 -8.88 16.25
N GLN A 31 10.69 -9.70 16.85
CA GLN A 31 9.71 -10.49 16.10
C GLN A 31 8.70 -9.61 15.36
N THR A 32 8.18 -8.57 16.00
CA THR A 32 7.24 -7.61 15.37
C THR A 32 7.93 -6.87 14.23
N LEU A 33 9.17 -6.42 14.44
CA LEU A 33 9.94 -5.73 13.42
C LEU A 33 10.21 -6.63 12.20
N THR A 34 10.62 -7.88 12.42
CA THR A 34 10.82 -8.85 11.34
C THR A 34 9.53 -9.10 10.56
N LYS A 35 8.39 -9.24 11.23
CA LYS A 35 7.08 -9.41 10.55
C LYS A 35 6.74 -8.21 9.68
N ILE A 36 6.97 -6.99 10.16
CA ILE A 36 6.74 -5.76 9.38
C ILE A 36 7.63 -5.74 8.14
N ILE A 37 8.93 -6.03 8.31
CA ILE A 37 9.88 -6.06 7.19
C ILE A 37 9.47 -7.11 6.14
N LEU A 38 9.13 -8.32 6.57
CA LEU A 38 8.68 -9.39 5.67
C LEU A 38 7.39 -9.02 4.93
N ALA A 39 6.43 -8.39 5.63
CA ALA A 39 5.20 -7.92 5.01
C ALA A 39 5.48 -6.83 3.95
N LEU A 40 6.41 -5.92 4.24
CA LEU A 40 6.81 -4.86 3.31
C LEU A 40 7.53 -5.41 2.08
N LEU A 41 8.40 -6.40 2.25
CA LEU A 41 9.09 -7.06 1.15
C LEU A 41 8.12 -7.86 0.28
N ALA A 42 7.20 -8.60 0.91
CA ALA A 42 6.18 -9.37 0.20
C ALA A 42 5.23 -8.48 -0.62
N SER A 43 4.81 -7.35 -0.06
CA SER A 43 3.95 -6.39 -0.78
C SER A 43 4.69 -5.77 -1.96
N GLY A 44 5.94 -5.34 -1.77
CA GLY A 44 6.79 -4.81 -2.85
C GLY A 44 6.99 -5.82 -3.98
N ALA A 45 7.33 -7.06 -3.65
CA ALA A 45 7.50 -8.12 -4.64
C ALA A 45 6.21 -8.41 -5.41
N THR A 46 5.07 -8.44 -4.73
CA THR A 46 3.76 -8.70 -5.35
C THR A 46 3.40 -7.60 -6.36
N ILE A 47 3.63 -6.33 -6.01
CA ILE A 47 3.34 -5.20 -6.92
C ILE A 47 4.18 -5.30 -8.19
N VAL A 48 5.48 -5.60 -8.06
CA VAL A 48 6.37 -5.76 -9.22
C VAL A 48 5.93 -6.92 -10.11
N LEU A 49 5.56 -8.07 -9.51
CA LEU A 49 5.07 -9.23 -10.25
C LEU A 49 3.78 -8.91 -11.01
N VAL A 50 2.80 -8.29 -10.36
CA VAL A 50 1.54 -7.90 -10.99
C VAL A 50 1.79 -6.91 -12.13
N ALA A 51 2.65 -5.92 -11.94
CA ALA A 51 3.00 -4.96 -12.99
C ALA A 51 3.67 -5.63 -14.20
N HIS A 52 4.57 -6.59 -13.96
CA HIS A 52 5.26 -7.30 -15.03
C HIS A 52 4.31 -8.23 -15.80
N LEU A 53 3.48 -8.99 -15.08
CA LEU A 53 2.45 -9.83 -15.68
C LEU A 53 1.45 -9.00 -16.49
N THR A 54 1.01 -7.86 -15.95
CA THR A 54 0.04 -6.99 -16.63
C THR A 54 0.62 -6.45 -17.94
N LYS A 55 1.88 -6.01 -17.95
CA LYS A 55 2.54 -5.51 -19.17
C LYS A 55 2.74 -6.59 -20.23
N ASN A 56 2.87 -7.86 -19.84
CA ASN A 56 3.15 -8.95 -20.77
C ASN A 56 1.88 -9.68 -21.25
N LEU A 57 0.86 -9.79 -20.41
CA LEU A 57 -0.38 -10.49 -20.71
C LEU A 57 -1.44 -9.60 -21.35
N PHE A 58 -1.45 -8.29 -21.04
CA PHE A 58 -2.34 -7.36 -21.72
C PHE A 58 -1.59 -6.76 -22.90
N PRO A 59 -1.99 -7.09 -24.14
CA PRO A 59 -1.36 -6.52 -25.31
C PRO A 59 -1.53 -5.00 -25.25
N ASN A 60 -0.46 -4.27 -25.56
CA ASN A 60 -0.52 -2.81 -25.60
C ASN A 60 -1.64 -2.40 -26.58
N HIS A 61 -2.70 -1.79 -26.07
CA HIS A 61 -3.87 -1.38 -26.84
C HIS A 61 -3.50 -0.59 -28.10
N GLN A 62 -2.42 0.22 -28.02
CA GLN A 62 -1.92 0.98 -29.16
C GLN A 62 -1.35 0.06 -30.25
N ILE A 63 -0.61 -0.99 -29.88
CA ILE A 63 -0.07 -1.95 -30.85
C ILE A 63 -1.18 -2.76 -31.51
N VAL A 64 -2.21 -3.15 -30.76
CA VAL A 64 -3.37 -3.86 -31.29
C VAL A 64 -4.12 -2.98 -32.31
N ALA A 65 -4.33 -1.70 -32.00
CA ALA A 65 -4.95 -0.75 -32.92
C ALA A 65 -4.12 -0.58 -34.20
N LEU A 66 -2.80 -0.40 -34.07
CA LEU A 66 -1.91 -0.29 -35.23
C LEU A 66 -1.93 -1.55 -36.10
N GLN A 67 -2.01 -2.75 -35.52
CA GLN A 67 -2.16 -3.99 -36.30
C GLN A 67 -3.48 -4.03 -37.07
N ALA A 68 -4.58 -3.56 -36.46
CA ALA A 68 -5.87 -3.47 -37.13
C ALA A 68 -5.82 -2.51 -38.32
N ASP A 69 -5.21 -1.34 -38.15
CA ASP A 69 -5.05 -0.33 -39.21
C ASP A 69 -4.20 -0.86 -40.36
N ILE A 70 -3.05 -1.48 -40.06
CA ILE A 70 -2.18 -2.10 -41.07
C ILE A 70 -2.94 -3.19 -41.83
N LYS A 71 -3.73 -4.02 -41.13
CA LYS A 71 -4.54 -5.07 -41.77
C LYS A 71 -5.60 -4.48 -42.70
N SER A 72 -6.23 -3.37 -42.30
CA SER A 72 -7.19 -2.63 -43.12
C SER A 72 -6.53 -2.07 -44.39
N ILE A 73 -5.41 -1.36 -44.24
CA ILE A 73 -4.65 -0.79 -45.37
C ILE A 73 -4.23 -1.89 -46.35
N LYS A 74 -3.71 -3.01 -45.84
CA LYS A 74 -3.29 -4.15 -46.69
C LYS A 74 -4.46 -4.74 -47.47
N SER A 75 -5.65 -4.81 -46.88
CA SER A 75 -6.86 -5.27 -47.55
C SER A 75 -7.26 -4.31 -48.67
N THR A 76 -7.27 -3.01 -48.38
CA THR A 76 -7.62 -1.97 -49.37
C THR A 76 -6.67 -1.99 -50.56
N LEU A 77 -5.36 -2.04 -50.32
CA LEU A 77 -4.36 -2.11 -51.39
C LEU A 77 -4.51 -3.38 -52.24
N LYS A 78 -4.80 -4.53 -51.63
CA LYS A 78 -5.03 -5.79 -52.36
C LYS A 78 -6.26 -5.71 -53.27
N THR A 79 -7.30 -5.00 -52.85
CA THR A 79 -8.50 -4.76 -53.65
C THR A 79 -8.23 -3.80 -54.81
N GLN A 80 -7.40 -2.77 -54.61
CA GLN A 80 -7.08 -1.79 -55.65
C GLN A 80 -6.01 -2.23 -56.66
N LEU A 81 -5.23 -3.25 -56.33
CA LEU A 81 -4.22 -3.85 -57.23
C LEU A 81 -4.75 -5.07 -58.02
N LYS A 82 -6.06 -5.34 -57.92
CA LYS A 82 -6.77 -6.32 -58.76
C LYS A 82 -7.51 -5.60 -59.88
#